data_AF-A0A953H9M6-F1
#
_entry.id   AF-A0A953H9M6-F1
#
_cell.length_a   1.000
_cell.length_b   1.000
_cell.length_c   1.000
_cell.angle_alpha   90.00
_cell.angle_beta   90.00
_cell.angle_gamma   90.00
#
_symmetry.space_group_name_H-M   'P 1'
#
loop_
_entity.id
_entity.type
_entity.pdbx_description
1 polymer ?
#
loop_
_entity_poly.entity_id
_entity_poly.type
_entity_poly.pdbx_seq_one_letter_code
_entity_poly.pdbx_strand_id
1 'polypeptide(L)'
;MSHTRYIALRDELQSHLLGDRVADGGGGRAARWPGRTTPDERIVQMIWAEQLMRGTELVTCTGKPLRVISPGQWNGEAGPDFRTAELEIGGRRLRGDVEIHVESADWERHQHHRDFEYNGVVLHAFLRRTDRVNFDGLHNGTQIERIELESFIHPDLETVSRTLSAEDCPFDGTSNLGRCHTAVSRLGSDFLRKFFDAAARERVEAKVARFAAQLEGETPDQVLYQAIMTAMGHKGGKTLFFLLAKRTPIEELKDYLRDVPPGDIPAAIEAVLLHVANLVPAGNAKPDSEMCVGAGFDGETQDYLNHIHRWWSELSGYFADRLIPPTRRWFSGIRPPNFPTRRLGGIARLLTDLDFRRGLVSNFARRVEQAMARNPKTSKDFKREIAQLATLFEAKGASYWKQHYTFGGKPAPRPMQLIGADRAESILFNALLPMLLLHARREKNQTMEDFIWRLVAHFPALPDNAITKFMRHRLFGPAGHDAFNFRLEKQNQALFHIFHDCCNNNARTCDDCVFFRVVEG
;
A
#
# COMPACT_ATOMS: atom_id res chain seq x y z
N MET A 1 13.93 20.89 -4.27
CA MET A 1 14.98 20.85 -5.32
C MET A 1 14.98 19.55 -6.15
N SER A 2 14.62 18.38 -5.61
CA SER A 2 14.61 17.12 -6.38
C SER A 2 13.52 17.09 -7.48
N HIS A 3 12.32 17.58 -7.17
CA HIS A 3 11.18 17.54 -8.09
C HIS A 3 11.49 18.30 -9.38
N THR A 4 12.10 19.47 -9.25
CA THR A 4 12.60 20.28 -10.38
C THR A 4 13.66 19.54 -11.19
N ARG A 5 14.54 18.76 -10.55
CA ARG A 5 15.60 18.00 -11.24
C ARG A 5 15.06 16.77 -11.97
N TYR A 6 14.13 16.04 -11.38
CA TYR A 6 13.46 14.94 -12.07
C TYR A 6 12.60 15.46 -13.21
N ILE A 7 11.83 16.54 -13.01
CA ILE A 7 11.10 17.21 -14.10
C ILE A 7 12.07 17.64 -15.21
N ALA A 8 13.19 18.28 -14.87
CA ALA A 8 14.18 18.68 -15.88
C ALA A 8 14.76 17.47 -16.63
N LEU A 9 15.12 16.38 -15.95
CA LEU A 9 15.63 15.16 -16.58
C LEU A 9 14.55 14.39 -17.36
N ARG A 10 13.28 14.51 -16.96
CA ARG A 10 12.12 13.97 -17.65
C ARG A 10 11.86 14.76 -18.93
N ASP A 11 11.95 16.09 -18.86
CA ASP A 11 11.79 16.99 -20.01
C ASP A 11 13.02 16.85 -20.95
N GLU A 12 14.22 16.62 -20.42
CA GLU A 12 15.43 16.28 -21.18
C GLU A 12 15.32 14.89 -21.81
N LEU A 13 14.82 13.89 -21.08
CA LEU A 13 14.49 12.57 -21.63
C LEU A 13 13.48 12.72 -22.76
N GLN A 14 12.44 13.54 -22.56
CA GLN A 14 11.47 13.86 -23.59
C GLN A 14 12.17 14.47 -24.82
N SER A 15 13.10 15.42 -24.65
CA SER A 15 13.87 16.00 -25.74
C SER A 15 14.78 15.00 -26.47
N HIS A 16 15.51 14.15 -25.74
CA HIS A 16 16.38 13.11 -26.32
C HIS A 16 15.58 12.06 -27.10
N LEU A 17 14.37 11.76 -26.63
CA LEU A 17 13.47 10.81 -27.28
C LEU A 17 12.77 11.42 -28.51
N LEU A 18 12.47 12.73 -28.50
CA LEU A 18 11.87 13.48 -29.63
C LEU A 18 12.90 13.81 -30.74
N GLY A 19 14.20 13.77 -30.45
CA GLY A 19 15.26 14.31 -31.30
C GLY A 19 15.14 15.84 -31.48
N ASP A 20 16.10 16.47 -32.17
CA ASP A 20 16.12 17.91 -32.52
C ASP A 20 15.00 18.32 -33.53
N ARG A 21 13.78 17.77 -33.42
CA ARG A 21 12.63 18.07 -34.30
C ARG A 21 11.76 19.23 -33.79
N VAL A 22 12.38 20.29 -33.29
CA VAL A 22 11.70 21.57 -33.01
C VAL A 22 12.16 22.68 -33.98
N ALA A 23 12.71 22.31 -35.14
CA ALA A 23 13.07 23.29 -36.18
C ALA A 23 12.01 23.48 -37.29
N ASP A 24 11.04 22.57 -37.48
CA ASP A 24 10.06 22.68 -38.58
C ASP A 24 8.60 22.50 -38.11
N GLY A 25 7.95 23.63 -37.79
CA GLY A 25 6.62 24.06 -38.27
C GLY A 25 5.37 23.15 -38.29
N GLY A 26 5.38 21.93 -37.74
CA GLY A 26 4.24 21.01 -37.78
C GLY A 26 3.48 20.92 -36.45
N GLY A 27 2.27 21.49 -36.38
CA GLY A 27 1.41 21.59 -35.18
C GLY A 27 0.79 20.29 -34.66
N GLY A 28 1.58 19.26 -34.36
CA GLY A 28 1.16 18.14 -33.50
C GLY A 28 1.37 18.50 -32.02
N ARG A 29 0.30 18.57 -31.22
CA ARG A 29 0.45 18.76 -29.76
C ARG A 29 1.13 17.53 -29.18
N ALA A 30 2.42 17.64 -28.85
CA ALA A 30 3.16 16.61 -28.10
C ALA A 30 2.36 16.22 -26.85
N ALA A 31 2.15 14.92 -26.65
CA ALA A 31 1.48 14.40 -25.47
C ALA A 31 2.19 14.90 -24.21
N ARG A 32 1.48 15.66 -23.36
CA ARG A 32 2.05 16.15 -22.10
C ARG A 32 2.11 15.01 -21.10
N TRP A 33 3.21 14.92 -20.36
CA TRP A 33 3.32 14.05 -19.20
C TRP A 33 2.16 14.32 -18.22
N PRO A 34 1.44 13.30 -17.73
CA PRO A 34 0.27 13.51 -16.88
C PRO A 34 0.67 14.29 -15.62
N GLY A 35 -0.09 15.36 -15.33
CA GLY A 35 0.03 16.12 -14.09
C GLY A 35 -0.57 15.32 -12.93
N ARG A 36 0.07 15.35 -11.76
CA ARG A 36 -0.37 14.67 -10.52
C ARG A 36 -1.58 15.34 -9.84
N THR A 37 -2.64 15.66 -10.57
CA THR A 37 -3.76 16.43 -10.00
C THR A 37 -5.03 15.61 -9.77
N THR A 38 -5.13 14.39 -10.29
CA THR A 38 -6.26 13.49 -10.04
C THR A 38 -5.84 12.33 -9.13
N PRO A 39 -6.73 11.84 -8.24
CA PRO A 39 -6.52 10.59 -7.52
C PRO A 39 -6.20 9.47 -8.51
N ASP A 40 -5.27 8.57 -8.17
CA ASP A 40 -4.96 7.42 -9.01
C ASP A 40 -6.21 6.51 -9.09
N GLU A 41 -6.67 6.19 -10.31
CA GLU A 41 -7.81 5.28 -10.54
C GLU A 41 -7.67 3.98 -9.77
N ARG A 42 -6.43 3.51 -9.59
CA ARG A 42 -6.11 2.31 -8.84
C ARG A 42 -6.46 2.42 -7.36
N ILE A 43 -6.47 3.62 -6.79
CA ILE A 43 -6.97 3.88 -5.43
C ILE A 43 -8.50 3.71 -5.42
N VAL A 44 -9.21 4.15 -6.46
CA VAL A 44 -10.66 3.96 -6.59
C VAL A 44 -11.01 2.48 -6.75
N GLN A 45 -10.26 1.77 -7.60
CA GLN A 45 -10.36 0.32 -7.74
C GLN A 45 -10.10 -0.38 -6.41
N MET A 46 -9.14 0.10 -5.60
CA MET A 46 -8.90 -0.43 -4.27
C MET A 46 -10.03 -0.12 -3.30
N ILE A 47 -10.63 1.07 -3.34
CA ILE A 47 -11.81 1.39 -2.52
C ILE A 47 -12.94 0.40 -2.86
N TRP A 48 -13.16 0.11 -4.14
CA TRP A 48 -14.09 -0.92 -4.60
C TRP A 48 -13.69 -2.32 -4.14
N ALA A 49 -12.48 -2.78 -4.48
CA ALA A 49 -11.96 -4.09 -4.11
C ALA A 49 -12.02 -4.31 -2.61
N GLU A 50 -11.74 -3.27 -1.82
CA GLU A 50 -11.72 -3.29 -0.37
C GLU A 50 -13.06 -2.95 0.28
N GLN A 51 -14.08 -2.59 -0.51
CA GLN A 51 -15.41 -2.23 -0.02
C GLN A 51 -15.34 -1.20 1.14
N LEU A 52 -14.50 -0.19 0.97
CA LEU A 52 -14.24 0.85 1.99
C LEU A 52 -15.41 1.84 2.15
N MET A 53 -16.45 1.66 1.36
CA MET A 53 -17.72 2.39 1.42
C MET A 53 -18.62 1.68 2.45
N ARG A 54 -18.51 2.03 3.74
CA ARG A 54 -19.19 1.28 4.81
C ARG A 54 -20.13 2.14 5.66
N GLY A 55 -21.33 1.62 5.92
CA GLY A 55 -22.34 2.21 6.81
C GLY A 55 -23.46 2.98 6.10
N THR A 56 -23.41 3.05 4.77
CA THR A 56 -24.37 3.76 3.93
C THR A 56 -25.15 2.78 3.07
N GLU A 57 -26.45 3.02 2.91
CA GLU A 57 -27.24 2.35 1.89
C GLU A 57 -26.72 2.83 0.53
N LEU A 58 -25.92 2.00 -0.15
CA LEU A 58 -25.40 2.35 -1.46
C LEU A 58 -26.59 2.52 -2.41
N VAL A 59 -26.61 3.63 -3.13
CA VAL A 59 -27.64 3.93 -4.12
C VAL A 59 -26.98 4.30 -5.44
N THR A 60 -27.52 3.79 -6.54
CA THR A 60 -27.05 4.15 -7.88
C THR A 60 -27.44 5.60 -8.23
N CYS A 61 -26.89 6.15 -9.30
CA CYS A 61 -27.25 7.48 -9.80
C CYS A 61 -28.73 7.60 -10.20
N THR A 62 -29.43 6.48 -10.43
CA THR A 62 -30.89 6.45 -10.65
C THR A 62 -31.70 6.28 -9.37
N GLY A 63 -31.05 6.20 -8.21
CA GLY A 63 -31.68 6.03 -6.90
C GLY A 63 -32.03 4.59 -6.54
N LYS A 64 -31.52 3.59 -7.27
CA LYS A 64 -31.77 2.17 -6.94
C LYS A 64 -30.86 1.72 -5.80
N PRO A 65 -31.37 0.95 -4.82
CA PRO A 65 -30.51 0.37 -3.79
C PRO A 65 -29.53 -0.62 -4.43
N LEU A 66 -28.26 -0.54 -4.03
CA LEU A 66 -27.16 -1.41 -4.44
C LEU A 66 -26.64 -2.18 -3.22
N ARG A 67 -26.47 -3.49 -3.37
CA ARG A 67 -25.72 -4.32 -2.43
C ARG A 67 -24.65 -5.10 -3.18
N VAL A 68 -23.40 -4.91 -2.78
CA VAL A 68 -22.27 -5.69 -3.30
C VAL A 68 -22.20 -7.01 -2.54
N ILE A 69 -22.55 -8.11 -3.20
CA ILE A 69 -22.43 -9.47 -2.63
C ILE A 69 -20.98 -9.93 -2.78
N SER A 70 -20.39 -9.69 -3.95
CA SER A 70 -18.98 -9.87 -4.26
C SER A 70 -18.50 -8.76 -5.19
N PRO A 71 -17.38 -8.07 -4.88
CA PRO A 71 -16.85 -7.00 -5.74
C PRO A 71 -16.28 -7.51 -7.08
N GLY A 72 -16.14 -8.83 -7.25
CA GLY A 72 -15.49 -9.45 -8.40
C GLY A 72 -14.00 -9.70 -8.19
N GLN A 73 -13.37 -10.31 -9.19
CA GLN A 73 -11.93 -10.55 -9.25
C GLN A 73 -11.27 -9.38 -9.95
N TRP A 74 -10.33 -8.71 -9.28
CA TRP A 74 -9.57 -7.61 -9.88
C TRP A 74 -8.80 -8.13 -11.09
N ASN A 75 -9.11 -7.58 -12.26
CA ASN A 75 -8.43 -7.81 -13.51
C ASN A 75 -7.37 -6.72 -13.70
N GLY A 76 -6.12 -7.10 -13.93
CA GLY A 76 -5.11 -6.13 -14.37
C GLY A 76 -4.56 -6.39 -15.76
N GLU A 77 -5.26 -7.18 -16.55
CA GLU A 77 -5.11 -7.24 -18.01
C GLU A 77 -6.09 -6.27 -18.69
N ALA A 78 -6.17 -6.32 -20.02
CA ALA A 78 -7.13 -5.52 -20.78
C ALA A 78 -8.59 -5.90 -20.45
N GLY A 79 -9.51 -4.98 -20.75
CA GLY A 79 -10.93 -5.10 -20.46
C GLY A 79 -11.29 -4.59 -19.06
N PRO A 80 -12.51 -4.91 -18.56
CA PRO A 80 -13.04 -4.32 -17.34
C PRO A 80 -12.20 -4.55 -16.10
N ASP A 81 -12.20 -3.61 -15.17
CA ASP A 81 -11.37 -3.66 -13.95
C ASP A 81 -11.66 -4.83 -13.01
N PHE A 82 -12.91 -5.26 -12.90
CA PHE A 82 -13.30 -6.40 -12.05
C PHE A 82 -14.15 -7.38 -12.83
N ARG A 83 -13.73 -8.65 -12.87
CA ARG A 83 -14.46 -9.71 -13.54
C ARG A 83 -15.37 -10.48 -12.60
N THR A 84 -16.53 -10.89 -13.07
CA THR A 84 -17.44 -11.82 -12.36
C THR A 84 -17.89 -11.34 -10.96
N ALA A 85 -18.14 -10.04 -10.80
CA ALA A 85 -18.80 -9.48 -9.63
C ALA A 85 -20.23 -10.02 -9.47
N GLU A 86 -20.70 -10.06 -8.22
CA GLU A 86 -22.09 -10.40 -7.89
C GLU A 86 -22.72 -9.23 -7.13
N LEU A 87 -23.75 -8.64 -7.74
CA LEU A 87 -24.39 -7.41 -7.26
C LEU A 87 -25.88 -7.62 -7.13
N GLU A 88 -26.52 -6.89 -6.24
CA GLU A 88 -27.97 -6.77 -6.17
C GLU A 88 -28.36 -5.30 -6.36
N ILE A 89 -29.03 -4.99 -7.47
CA ILE A 89 -29.41 -3.61 -7.85
C ILE A 89 -30.91 -3.53 -8.01
N GLY A 90 -31.58 -2.67 -7.23
CA GLY A 90 -33.03 -2.52 -7.26
C GLY A 90 -33.77 -3.84 -7.01
N GLY A 91 -33.22 -4.71 -6.15
CA GLY A 91 -33.76 -6.04 -5.83
C GLY A 91 -33.48 -7.14 -6.86
N ARG A 92 -32.73 -6.86 -7.94
CA ARG A 92 -32.33 -7.86 -8.94
C ARG A 92 -30.88 -8.26 -8.75
N ARG A 93 -30.61 -9.57 -8.70
CA ARG A 93 -29.23 -10.09 -8.70
C ARG A 93 -28.65 -10.11 -10.10
N LEU A 94 -27.45 -9.55 -10.24
CA LEU A 94 -26.68 -9.46 -11.47
C LEU A 94 -25.31 -10.11 -11.25
N ARG A 95 -24.81 -10.79 -12.28
CA ARG A 95 -23.45 -11.33 -12.34
C ARG A 95 -22.81 -10.85 -13.62
N GLY A 96 -21.67 -10.19 -13.50
CA GLY A 96 -20.95 -9.59 -14.63
C GLY A 96 -19.76 -8.78 -14.15
N ASP A 97 -19.26 -7.90 -14.99
CA ASP A 97 -18.03 -7.16 -14.73
C ASP A 97 -18.34 -5.76 -14.17
N VAL A 98 -17.35 -5.16 -13.51
CA VAL A 98 -17.45 -3.79 -12.98
C VAL A 98 -16.28 -2.99 -13.50
N GLU A 99 -16.57 -1.81 -14.03
CA GLU A 99 -15.57 -0.85 -14.48
C GLU A 99 -15.45 0.30 -13.48
N ILE A 100 -14.22 0.74 -13.21
CA ILE A 100 -13.95 1.79 -12.23
C ILE A 100 -13.23 2.97 -12.90
N HIS A 101 -13.70 4.19 -12.65
CA HIS A 101 -12.98 5.40 -13.07
C HIS A 101 -12.83 6.42 -11.94
N VAL A 102 -11.99 7.43 -12.15
CA VAL A 102 -11.92 8.59 -11.27
C VAL A 102 -13.10 9.52 -11.52
N GLU A 103 -13.39 9.83 -12.78
CA GLU A 103 -14.48 10.72 -13.17
C GLU A 103 -15.58 9.96 -13.92
N SER A 104 -16.85 10.34 -13.74
CA SER A 104 -17.97 9.70 -14.44
C SER A 104 -17.89 9.81 -15.97
N ALA A 105 -17.26 10.87 -16.48
CA ALA A 105 -17.10 11.11 -17.92
C ALA A 105 -16.01 10.24 -18.58
N ASP A 106 -15.18 9.53 -17.79
CA ASP A 106 -14.08 8.74 -18.34
C ASP A 106 -14.55 7.53 -19.14
N TRP A 107 -15.76 7.00 -18.88
CA TRP A 107 -16.40 5.97 -19.71
C TRP A 107 -16.49 6.35 -21.20
N GLU A 108 -16.92 7.58 -21.47
CA GLU A 108 -17.02 8.12 -22.83
C GLU A 108 -15.64 8.51 -23.38
N ARG A 109 -14.78 9.09 -22.52
CA ARG A 109 -13.42 9.51 -22.88
C ARG A 109 -12.55 8.34 -23.32
N HIS A 110 -12.68 7.19 -22.65
CA HIS A 110 -11.99 5.95 -22.98
C HIS A 110 -12.69 5.13 -24.08
N GLN A 111 -13.86 5.60 -24.55
CA GLN A 111 -14.63 4.98 -25.61
C GLN A 111 -15.14 3.56 -25.29
N HIS A 112 -15.30 3.22 -24.01
CA HIS A 112 -15.81 1.91 -23.58
C HIS A 112 -17.22 1.62 -24.11
N HIS A 113 -18.03 2.66 -24.32
CA HIS A 113 -19.33 2.57 -24.99
C HIS A 113 -19.27 2.03 -26.44
N ARG A 114 -18.08 2.01 -27.07
CA ARG A 114 -17.85 1.48 -28.43
C ARG A 114 -17.05 0.19 -28.43
N ASP A 115 -16.55 -0.24 -27.28
CA ASP A 115 -15.68 -1.40 -27.17
C ASP A 115 -16.51 -2.64 -26.81
N PHE A 116 -16.34 -3.69 -27.62
CA PHE A 116 -17.07 -4.93 -27.44
C PHE A 116 -16.62 -5.72 -26.20
N GLU A 117 -15.39 -5.52 -25.72
CA GLU A 117 -14.83 -6.18 -24.53
C GLU A 117 -15.55 -5.75 -23.24
N TYR A 118 -16.23 -4.59 -23.24
CA TYR A 118 -16.96 -4.07 -22.09
C TYR A 118 -18.44 -4.48 -22.07
N ASN A 119 -18.90 -5.29 -23.02
CA ASN A 119 -20.28 -5.77 -23.06
C ASN A 119 -20.67 -6.64 -21.84
N GLY A 120 -19.69 -7.15 -21.09
CA GLY A 120 -19.90 -7.91 -19.85
C GLY A 120 -20.12 -7.04 -18.61
N VAL A 121 -19.90 -5.73 -18.71
CA VAL A 121 -20.04 -4.81 -17.56
C VAL A 121 -21.50 -4.68 -17.14
N VAL A 122 -21.74 -4.72 -15.83
CA VAL A 122 -23.08 -4.59 -15.22
C VAL A 122 -23.20 -3.36 -14.31
N LEU A 123 -22.08 -2.72 -13.98
CA LEU A 123 -22.01 -1.50 -13.16
C LEU A 123 -20.76 -0.71 -13.53
N HIS A 124 -20.93 0.60 -13.71
CA HIS A 124 -19.81 1.54 -13.75
C HIS A 124 -19.77 2.29 -12.42
N ALA A 125 -18.67 2.16 -11.67
CA ALA A 125 -18.46 2.93 -10.46
C ALA A 125 -17.37 3.98 -10.68
N PHE A 126 -17.55 5.18 -10.12
CA PHE A 126 -16.57 6.24 -10.26
C PHE A 126 -16.42 7.03 -8.98
N LEU A 127 -15.25 7.65 -8.78
CA LEU A 127 -15.04 8.44 -7.56
C LEU A 127 -15.92 9.69 -7.57
N ARG A 128 -15.82 10.52 -8.60
CA ARG A 128 -16.49 11.84 -8.66
C ARG A 128 -17.40 11.96 -9.87
N ARG A 129 -18.57 12.55 -9.66
CA ARG A 129 -19.48 12.87 -10.75
C ARG A 129 -19.06 14.16 -11.47
N THR A 130 -18.81 14.07 -12.78
CA THR A 130 -18.46 15.22 -13.64
C THR A 130 -19.45 15.45 -14.79
N ASP A 131 -20.44 14.58 -14.96
CA ASP A 131 -21.51 14.70 -15.95
C ASP A 131 -22.91 14.56 -15.31
N ARG A 132 -23.96 14.78 -16.13
CA ARG A 132 -25.38 14.68 -15.71
C ARG A 132 -26.04 13.37 -16.14
N VAL A 133 -25.27 12.40 -16.62
CA VAL A 133 -25.76 11.11 -17.12
C VAL A 133 -25.96 10.14 -15.95
N ASN A 134 -27.03 9.35 -15.98
CA ASN A 134 -27.39 8.42 -14.90
C ASN A 134 -27.11 6.94 -15.23
N PHE A 135 -26.86 6.61 -16.50
CA PHE A 135 -26.59 5.25 -16.99
C PHE A 135 -25.57 5.30 -18.14
N ASP A 136 -24.77 4.26 -18.31
CA ASP A 136 -23.90 4.11 -19.47
C ASP A 136 -24.52 3.22 -20.52
N GLY A 137 -24.24 3.52 -21.79
CA GLY A 137 -24.49 2.61 -22.91
C GLY A 137 -23.28 1.72 -23.16
N LEU A 138 -23.53 0.42 -23.33
CA LEU A 138 -22.55 -0.53 -23.87
C LEU A 138 -22.63 -0.56 -25.40
N HIS A 139 -21.58 -1.08 -26.04
CA HIS A 139 -21.54 -1.28 -27.49
C HIS A 139 -22.75 -2.09 -28.01
N ASN A 140 -23.18 -3.10 -27.26
CA ASN A 140 -24.34 -3.94 -27.62
C ASN A 140 -25.72 -3.26 -27.41
N GLY A 141 -25.76 -1.99 -27.01
CA GLY A 141 -26.99 -1.23 -26.76
C GLY A 141 -27.60 -1.43 -25.37
N THR A 142 -27.00 -2.26 -24.52
CA THR A 142 -27.43 -2.43 -23.12
C THR A 142 -27.12 -1.18 -22.30
N GLN A 143 -27.99 -0.83 -21.36
CA GLN A 143 -27.75 0.23 -20.39
C GLN A 143 -27.34 -0.34 -19.04
N ILE A 144 -26.30 0.22 -18.44
CA ILE A 144 -25.80 -0.17 -17.12
C ILE A 144 -25.97 0.97 -16.11
N GLU A 145 -26.13 0.60 -14.85
CA GLU A 145 -26.23 1.56 -13.76
C GLU A 145 -24.86 2.16 -13.42
N ARG A 146 -24.91 3.34 -12.81
CA ARG A 146 -23.75 4.11 -12.36
C ARG A 146 -23.77 4.29 -10.85
N ILE A 147 -22.62 4.35 -10.20
CA ILE A 147 -22.51 4.74 -8.79
C ILE A 147 -21.34 5.70 -8.53
N GLU A 148 -21.62 6.79 -7.83
CA GLU A 148 -20.63 7.73 -7.33
C GLU A 148 -20.12 7.29 -5.96
N LEU A 149 -18.82 7.03 -5.83
CA LEU A 149 -18.23 6.50 -4.61
C LEU A 149 -17.88 7.58 -3.58
N GLU A 150 -17.49 8.79 -3.99
CA GLU A 150 -17.05 9.85 -3.08
C GLU A 150 -18.10 10.17 -2.01
N SER A 151 -19.38 10.18 -2.37
CA SER A 151 -20.51 10.41 -1.46
C SER A 151 -20.66 9.34 -0.36
N PHE A 152 -20.06 8.15 -0.55
CA PHE A 152 -20.12 7.04 0.41
C PHE A 152 -18.83 6.85 1.21
N ILE A 153 -17.82 7.70 0.99
CA ILE A 153 -16.52 7.62 1.64
C ILE A 153 -16.33 8.89 2.50
N HIS A 154 -16.94 8.89 3.68
CA HIS A 154 -16.82 9.96 4.69
C HIS A 154 -15.45 9.91 5.40
N PRO A 155 -15.01 10.98 6.12
CA PRO A 155 -13.83 11.82 5.84
C PRO A 155 -12.46 11.11 5.68
N ASP A 156 -12.41 9.80 5.81
CA ASP A 156 -11.22 8.96 5.65
C ASP A 156 -10.76 8.84 4.19
N LEU A 157 -11.53 9.23 3.17
CA LEU A 157 -11.10 9.15 1.76
C LEU A 157 -9.80 9.91 1.51
N GLU A 158 -9.74 11.14 2.02
CA GLU A 158 -8.55 11.97 1.90
C GLU A 158 -7.36 11.31 2.61
N THR A 159 -7.59 10.70 3.78
CA THR A 159 -6.54 9.99 4.50
C THR A 159 -6.12 8.69 3.80
N VAL A 160 -7.06 7.91 3.27
CA VAL A 160 -6.84 6.67 2.52
C VAL A 160 -6.04 6.97 1.25
N SER A 161 -6.43 8.01 0.50
CA SER A 161 -5.71 8.49 -0.70
C SER A 161 -4.34 9.08 -0.37
N ARG A 162 -4.18 9.74 0.79
CA ARG A 162 -2.88 10.25 1.27
C ARG A 162 -1.98 9.14 1.82
N THR A 163 -2.52 7.98 2.22
CA THR A 163 -1.74 6.93 2.88
C THR A 163 -1.38 5.77 1.95
N LEU A 164 -2.36 5.27 1.20
CA LEU A 164 -2.18 4.11 0.34
C LEU A 164 -1.61 4.55 -1.01
N SER A 165 -0.66 3.76 -1.51
CA SER A 165 -0.04 3.97 -2.81
C SER A 165 -0.67 3.00 -3.81
N ALA A 166 -0.79 3.36 -5.09
CA ALA A 166 -1.20 2.44 -6.16
C ALA A 166 -0.33 1.15 -6.25
N GLU A 167 0.85 1.17 -5.64
CA GLU A 167 1.77 0.03 -5.50
C GLU A 167 1.32 -1.03 -4.47
N ASP A 168 0.40 -0.65 -3.58
CA ASP A 168 -0.18 -1.55 -2.58
C ASP A 168 -1.26 -2.46 -3.19
N CYS A 169 -1.69 -2.13 -4.41
CA CYS A 169 -2.70 -2.86 -5.15
C CYS A 169 -2.11 -4.11 -5.84
N PRO A 170 -2.88 -5.20 -5.94
CA PRO A 170 -2.48 -6.38 -6.72
C PRO A 170 -2.10 -5.98 -8.16
N PHE A 171 -0.97 -6.49 -8.64
CA PHE A 171 -0.53 -6.36 -10.03
C PHE A 171 -0.30 -7.76 -10.60
N ASP A 172 -0.92 -8.06 -11.73
CA ASP A 172 -0.95 -9.36 -12.41
C ASP A 172 -0.53 -9.27 -13.89
N GLY A 173 -0.03 -8.11 -14.36
CA GLY A 173 0.35 -7.93 -15.75
C GLY A 173 1.45 -8.90 -16.22
N THR A 174 1.26 -9.50 -17.40
CA THR A 174 2.27 -10.35 -18.05
C THR A 174 3.51 -9.54 -18.43
N SER A 175 4.70 -10.04 -18.08
CA SER A 175 5.97 -9.40 -18.42
C SER A 175 6.31 -9.62 -19.89
N ASN A 176 5.98 -8.64 -20.73
CA ASN A 176 6.43 -8.54 -22.12
C ASN A 176 7.41 -7.37 -22.26
N LEU A 177 8.30 -7.43 -23.25
CA LEU A 177 9.11 -6.29 -23.65
C LEU A 177 8.18 -5.13 -23.99
N GLY A 178 8.41 -3.98 -23.35
CA GLY A 178 7.68 -2.77 -23.69
C GLY A 178 8.28 -2.15 -24.93
N ARG A 179 7.50 -1.36 -25.66
CA ARG A 179 8.04 -0.56 -26.76
C ARG A 179 9.12 0.45 -26.29
N CYS A 180 9.11 0.77 -24.99
CA CYS A 180 10.15 1.53 -24.30
C CYS A 180 11.53 0.85 -24.28
N HIS A 181 11.61 -0.47 -24.43
CA HIS A 181 12.85 -1.23 -24.33
C HIS A 181 13.90 -0.75 -25.34
N THR A 182 13.52 -0.64 -26.62
CA THR A 182 14.42 -0.21 -27.69
C THR A 182 14.92 1.21 -27.49
N ALA A 183 14.07 2.11 -27.00
CA ALA A 183 14.45 3.49 -26.69
C ALA A 183 15.45 3.56 -25.52
N VAL A 184 15.19 2.82 -24.44
CA VAL A 184 16.09 2.74 -23.28
C VAL A 184 17.46 2.19 -23.69
N SER A 185 17.52 1.19 -24.56
CA SER A 185 18.78 0.63 -25.06
C SER A 185 19.63 1.62 -25.88
N ARG A 186 19.05 2.71 -26.39
CA ARG A 186 19.77 3.75 -27.15
C ARG A 186 20.30 4.88 -26.26
N LEU A 187 19.84 4.98 -25.01
CA LEU A 187 20.25 6.03 -24.09
C LEU A 187 21.63 5.72 -23.48
N GLY A 188 22.44 6.76 -23.30
CA GLY A 188 23.73 6.62 -22.63
C GLY A 188 23.59 6.19 -21.16
N SER A 189 24.44 5.26 -20.71
CA SER A 189 24.43 4.72 -19.34
C SER A 189 24.51 5.79 -18.25
N ASP A 190 25.22 6.90 -18.48
CA ASP A 190 25.33 7.99 -17.52
C ASP A 190 24.04 8.79 -17.36
N PHE A 191 23.33 9.03 -18.47
CA PHE A 191 22.03 9.68 -18.44
C PHE A 191 21.00 8.78 -17.74
N LEU A 192 20.96 7.50 -18.11
CA LEU A 192 20.10 6.49 -17.49
C LEU A 192 20.32 6.40 -15.97
N ARG A 193 21.57 6.40 -15.51
CA ARG A 193 21.90 6.41 -14.07
C ARG A 193 21.37 7.65 -13.37
N LYS A 194 21.56 8.84 -13.94
CA LYS A 194 21.04 10.11 -13.39
C LYS A 194 19.52 10.13 -13.34
N PHE A 195 18.86 9.65 -14.39
CA PHE A 195 17.41 9.58 -14.48
C PHE A 195 16.83 8.64 -13.41
N PHE A 196 17.38 7.42 -13.27
CA PHE A 196 16.95 6.48 -12.23
C PHE A 196 17.22 6.99 -10.81
N ASP A 197 18.37 7.61 -10.56
CA ASP A 197 18.66 8.21 -9.25
C ASP A 197 17.67 9.35 -8.92
N ALA A 198 17.27 10.14 -9.92
CA ALA A 198 16.25 11.17 -9.74
C ALA A 198 14.86 10.56 -9.49
N ALA A 199 14.45 9.55 -10.27
CA ALA A 199 13.19 8.84 -10.09
C ALA A 199 13.10 8.16 -8.71
N ALA A 200 14.18 7.51 -8.27
CA ALA A 200 14.28 6.92 -6.94
C ALA A 200 14.10 7.96 -5.82
N ARG A 201 14.76 9.11 -5.97
CA ARG A 201 14.64 10.21 -5.02
C ARG A 201 13.22 10.75 -4.98
N GLU A 202 12.62 11.02 -6.13
CA GLU A 202 11.23 11.49 -6.23
C GLU A 202 10.25 10.52 -5.58
N ARG A 203 10.47 9.21 -5.71
CA ARG A 203 9.63 8.22 -5.05
C ARG A 203 9.65 8.36 -3.52
N VAL A 204 10.84 8.52 -2.94
CA VAL A 204 11.01 8.71 -1.49
C VAL A 204 10.44 10.07 -1.07
N GLU A 205 10.70 11.13 -1.83
CA GLU A 205 10.14 12.47 -1.60
C GLU A 205 8.61 12.46 -1.65
N ALA A 206 8.00 11.70 -2.55
CA ALA A 206 6.56 11.51 -2.58
C ALA A 206 6.04 10.79 -1.32
N LYS A 207 6.82 9.92 -0.67
CA LYS A 207 6.47 9.35 0.66
C LYS A 207 6.54 10.42 1.74
N VAL A 208 7.60 11.23 1.73
CA VAL A 208 7.77 12.36 2.67
C VAL A 208 6.61 13.36 2.54
N ALA A 209 6.22 13.72 1.32
CA ALA A 209 5.10 14.63 1.05
C ALA A 209 3.76 14.06 1.55
N ARG A 210 3.53 12.75 1.39
CA ARG A 210 2.34 12.08 1.94
C ARG A 210 2.30 12.16 3.46
N PHE A 211 3.41 11.89 4.13
CA PHE A 211 3.49 12.04 5.60
C PHE A 211 3.32 13.49 6.03
N ALA A 212 3.88 14.45 5.28
CA ALA A 212 3.70 15.88 5.56
C ALA A 212 2.22 16.28 5.48
N ALA A 213 1.47 15.79 4.48
CA ALA A 213 0.03 16.03 4.37
C ALA A 213 -0.76 15.37 5.51
N GLN A 214 -0.35 14.20 6.01
CA GLN A 214 -1.02 13.56 7.14
C GLN A 214 -0.84 14.33 8.47
N LEU A 215 0.29 15.01 8.64
CA LEU A 215 0.56 15.84 9.84
C LEU A 215 -0.38 17.05 10.00
N GLU A 216 -1.19 17.38 8.99
CA GLU A 216 -2.21 18.43 9.10
C GLU A 216 -3.30 18.08 10.13
N GLY A 217 -3.55 16.78 10.35
CA GLY A 217 -4.57 16.29 11.28
C GLY A 217 -4.07 15.27 12.30
N GLU A 218 -2.79 14.90 12.28
CA GLU A 218 -2.24 13.80 13.08
C GLU A 218 -0.90 14.17 13.74
N THR A 219 -0.55 13.48 14.83
CA THR A 219 0.77 13.64 15.47
C THR A 219 1.86 12.89 14.69
N PRO A 220 3.14 13.29 14.80
CA PRO A 220 4.26 12.57 14.17
C PRO A 220 4.34 11.09 14.54
N ASP A 221 4.07 10.75 15.80
CA ASP A 221 4.05 9.37 16.27
C ASP A 221 2.90 8.58 15.67
N GLN A 222 1.73 9.21 15.52
CA GLN A 222 0.55 8.57 14.93
C GLN A 222 0.76 8.29 13.44
N VAL A 223 1.37 9.21 12.70
CA VAL A 223 1.75 8.99 11.29
C VAL A 223 2.76 7.84 11.17
N LEU A 224 3.79 7.80 12.02
CA LEU A 224 4.76 6.72 12.01
C LEU A 224 4.11 5.37 12.38
N TYR A 225 3.22 5.36 13.38
CA TYR A 225 2.47 4.17 13.78
C TYR A 225 1.58 3.63 12.66
N GLN A 226 0.82 4.51 11.99
CA GLN A 226 0.02 4.15 10.81
C GLN A 226 0.90 3.58 9.70
N ALA A 227 2.08 4.16 9.46
CA ALA A 227 3.02 3.67 8.44
C ALA A 227 3.61 2.29 8.81
N ILE A 228 3.96 2.06 10.09
CA ILE A 228 4.42 0.75 10.59
C ILE A 228 3.32 -0.30 10.45
N MET A 229 2.10 0.02 10.87
CA MET A 229 0.93 -0.87 10.76
C MET A 229 0.66 -1.22 9.30
N THR A 230 0.61 -0.22 8.41
CA THR A 230 0.41 -0.43 6.97
C THR A 230 1.51 -1.30 6.37
N ALA A 231 2.76 -1.08 6.77
CA ALA A 231 3.90 -1.90 6.36
C ALA A 231 3.80 -3.35 6.85
N MET A 232 2.95 -3.66 7.83
CA MET A 232 2.64 -5.02 8.30
C MET A 232 1.54 -5.71 7.49
N GLY A 233 0.82 -5.02 6.60
CA GLY A 233 -0.14 -5.66 5.69
C GLY A 233 0.51 -6.43 4.53
N HIS A 234 -0.26 -7.29 3.88
CA HIS A 234 0.11 -7.92 2.60
C HIS A 234 -1.00 -7.67 1.58
N LYS A 235 -0.67 -7.18 0.37
CA LYS A 235 -1.63 -6.82 -0.69
C LYS A 235 -2.85 -6.10 -0.09
N GLY A 236 -4.04 -6.70 -0.12
CA GLY A 236 -5.29 -6.13 0.41
C GLY A 236 -5.35 -5.92 1.94
N GLY A 237 -4.50 -6.60 2.71
CA GLY A 237 -4.45 -6.40 4.17
C GLY A 237 -3.89 -5.04 4.60
N LYS A 238 -3.13 -4.33 3.75
CA LYS A 238 -2.52 -3.04 4.12
C LYS A 238 -3.56 -2.01 4.55
N THR A 239 -4.67 -1.93 3.83
CA THR A 239 -5.79 -1.05 4.16
C THR A 239 -6.44 -1.41 5.50
N LEU A 240 -6.57 -2.70 5.81
CA LEU A 240 -7.11 -3.15 7.09
C LEU A 240 -6.20 -2.82 8.26
N PHE A 241 -4.88 -2.97 8.10
CA PHE A 241 -3.92 -2.56 9.13
C PHE A 241 -3.88 -1.03 9.29
N PHE A 242 -3.97 -0.27 8.21
CA PHE A 242 -4.10 1.19 8.26
C PHE A 242 -5.36 1.62 9.02
N LEU A 243 -6.52 1.06 8.65
CA LEU A 243 -7.78 1.31 9.33
C LEU A 243 -7.71 0.93 10.81
N LEU A 244 -7.10 -0.21 11.13
CA LEU A 244 -6.89 -0.63 12.51
C LEU A 244 -6.07 0.41 13.28
N ALA A 245 -4.97 0.91 12.71
CA ALA A 245 -4.15 1.96 13.33
C ALA A 245 -4.91 3.28 13.57
N LYS A 246 -5.85 3.61 12.68
CA LYS A 246 -6.77 4.75 12.83
C LYS A 246 -7.81 4.53 13.93
N ARG A 247 -8.24 3.29 14.13
CA ARG A 247 -9.22 2.90 15.16
C ARG A 247 -8.59 2.63 16.53
N THR A 248 -7.27 2.39 16.55
CA THR A 248 -6.46 2.29 17.77
C THR A 248 -5.33 3.33 17.78
N PRO A 249 -5.63 4.64 17.76
CA PRO A 249 -4.64 5.71 17.83
C PRO A 249 -3.58 5.52 18.92
N ILE A 250 -2.33 5.84 18.59
CA ILE A 250 -1.20 5.58 19.48
C ILE A 250 -1.29 6.38 20.79
N GLU A 251 -1.76 7.63 20.76
CA GLU A 251 -1.91 8.45 21.97
C GLU A 251 -2.95 7.86 22.93
N GLU A 252 -4.06 7.37 22.39
CA GLU A 252 -5.09 6.70 23.19
C GLU A 252 -4.55 5.38 23.76
N LEU A 253 -3.79 4.60 22.97
CA LEU A 253 -3.08 3.44 23.51
C LEU A 253 -2.14 3.83 24.66
N LYS A 254 -1.42 4.97 24.57
CA LYS A 254 -0.56 5.44 25.68
C LYS A 254 -1.38 5.74 26.94
N ASP A 255 -2.54 6.38 26.79
CA ASP A 255 -3.40 6.77 27.90
C ASP A 255 -4.07 5.57 28.57
N TYR A 256 -4.70 4.69 27.80
CA TYR A 256 -5.41 3.52 28.34
C TYR A 256 -4.46 2.44 28.90
N LEU A 257 -3.19 2.45 28.49
CA LEU A 257 -2.17 1.52 29.00
C LEU A 257 -1.31 2.12 30.11
N ARG A 258 -1.68 3.29 30.65
CA ARG A 258 -0.92 3.98 31.71
C ARG A 258 -0.77 3.14 32.97
N ASP A 259 -1.85 2.50 33.38
CA ASP A 259 -1.94 1.72 34.62
C ASP A 259 -1.63 0.22 34.41
N VAL A 260 -1.34 -0.19 33.17
CA VAL A 260 -1.00 -1.58 32.84
C VAL A 260 0.44 -1.87 33.28
N PRO A 261 0.69 -2.97 34.05
CA PRO A 261 2.03 -3.36 34.46
C PRO A 261 2.96 -3.56 33.25
N PRO A 262 4.25 -3.13 33.32
CA PRO A 262 5.16 -3.20 32.18
C PRO A 262 5.29 -4.58 31.51
N GLY A 263 5.18 -5.66 32.29
CA GLY A 263 5.23 -7.03 31.77
C GLY A 263 4.03 -7.43 30.92
N ASP A 264 2.87 -6.79 31.16
CA ASP A 264 1.59 -7.13 30.53
C ASP A 264 1.21 -6.17 29.39
N ILE A 265 1.93 -5.05 29.22
CA ILE A 265 1.71 -4.09 28.12
C ILE A 265 1.61 -4.78 26.74
N PRO A 266 2.49 -5.74 26.38
CA PRO A 266 2.34 -6.43 25.10
C PRO A 266 1.02 -7.18 24.98
N ALA A 267 0.57 -7.87 26.03
CA ALA A 267 -0.69 -8.61 26.01
C ALA A 267 -1.89 -7.67 25.95
N ALA A 268 -1.82 -6.53 26.63
CA ALA A 268 -2.85 -5.51 26.62
C ALA A 268 -3.00 -4.83 25.24
N ILE A 269 -1.90 -4.44 24.58
CA ILE A 269 -1.93 -3.94 23.21
C ILE A 269 -2.49 -5.00 22.26
N GLU A 270 -2.00 -6.23 22.38
CA GLU A 270 -2.43 -7.36 21.56
C GLU A 270 -3.94 -7.62 21.71
N ALA A 271 -4.47 -7.52 22.92
CA ALA A 271 -5.90 -7.65 23.20
C ALA A 271 -6.72 -6.57 22.49
N VAL A 272 -6.33 -5.31 22.59
CA VAL A 272 -7.03 -4.21 21.90
C VAL A 272 -6.99 -4.43 20.38
N LEU A 273 -5.82 -4.72 19.82
CA LEU A 273 -5.66 -4.89 18.37
C LEU A 273 -6.46 -6.09 17.82
N LEU A 274 -6.41 -7.25 18.49
CA LEU A 274 -7.12 -8.45 18.04
C LEU A 274 -8.64 -8.29 18.10
N HIS A 275 -9.16 -7.65 19.16
CA HIS A 275 -10.61 -7.43 19.30
C HIS A 275 -11.09 -6.37 18.33
N VAL A 276 -10.40 -5.23 18.20
CA VAL A 276 -10.78 -4.19 17.23
C VAL A 276 -10.68 -4.72 15.79
N ALA A 277 -9.73 -5.60 15.48
CA ALA A 277 -9.66 -6.28 14.19
C ALA A 277 -10.76 -7.36 13.99
N ASN A 278 -11.48 -7.72 15.06
CA ASN A 278 -12.47 -8.79 15.14
C ASN A 278 -11.89 -10.15 14.71
N LEU A 279 -10.71 -10.46 15.26
CA LEU A 279 -9.93 -11.65 14.96
C LEU A 279 -9.87 -12.65 16.12
N VAL A 280 -10.48 -12.33 17.26
CA VAL A 280 -10.61 -13.25 18.39
C VAL A 280 -11.78 -14.21 18.12
N PRO A 281 -11.62 -15.54 18.34
CA PRO A 281 -12.70 -16.50 18.14
C PRO A 281 -13.91 -16.18 19.04
N ALA A 282 -15.12 -16.31 18.49
CA ALA A 282 -16.35 -16.18 19.27
C ALA A 282 -16.57 -17.45 20.13
N GLY A 283 -16.28 -17.34 21.44
CA GLY A 283 -16.47 -18.43 22.40
C GLY A 283 -15.45 -19.58 22.28
N ASN A 284 -15.76 -20.74 22.88
CA ASN A 284 -14.91 -21.95 22.85
C ASN A 284 -14.95 -22.70 21.52
N ALA A 285 -15.50 -22.10 20.46
CA ALA A 285 -15.64 -22.76 19.17
C ALA A 285 -14.34 -22.67 18.35
N LYS A 286 -13.86 -23.81 17.88
CA LYS A 286 -12.84 -23.85 16.83
C LYS A 286 -13.41 -23.24 15.55
N PRO A 287 -12.66 -22.42 14.80
CA PRO A 287 -13.15 -21.90 13.53
C PRO A 287 -13.33 -23.05 12.52
N ASP A 288 -14.56 -23.20 12.03
CA ASP A 288 -15.08 -23.93 10.86
C ASP A 288 -14.13 -24.89 10.10
N SER A 289 -13.50 -25.81 10.82
CA SER A 289 -13.12 -27.11 10.28
C SER A 289 -14.24 -28.07 10.65
N GLU A 290 -15.09 -28.41 9.68
CA GLU A 290 -15.94 -29.60 9.74
C GLU A 290 -15.10 -30.76 10.31
N MET A 291 -15.65 -31.48 11.30
CA MET A 291 -14.97 -32.43 12.21
C MET A 291 -14.35 -31.80 13.47
N CYS A 292 -15.18 -31.38 14.43
CA CYS A 292 -15.03 -31.65 15.87
C CYS A 292 -16.06 -30.83 16.65
N VAL A 293 -17.30 -31.32 16.72
CA VAL A 293 -18.26 -30.80 17.69
C VAL A 293 -17.84 -31.35 19.07
N GLY A 294 -17.25 -30.51 19.93
CA GLY A 294 -17.07 -30.83 21.36
C GLY A 294 -15.66 -30.86 21.95
N ALA A 295 -14.58 -30.60 21.19
CA ALA A 295 -13.25 -30.41 21.78
C ALA A 295 -12.88 -28.92 21.79
N GLY A 296 -12.83 -28.31 22.98
CA GLY A 296 -12.34 -26.94 23.19
C GLY A 296 -10.90 -26.74 22.70
N PHE A 297 -10.33 -25.54 22.89
CA PHE A 297 -8.91 -25.35 22.60
C PHE A 297 -8.06 -26.11 23.64
N ASP A 298 -6.79 -26.37 23.30
CA ASP A 298 -5.82 -26.90 24.26
C ASP A 298 -5.59 -25.90 25.41
N GLY A 299 -5.06 -26.40 26.54
CA GLY A 299 -4.88 -25.59 27.76
C GLY A 299 -4.04 -24.33 27.52
N GLU A 300 -2.97 -24.42 26.71
CA GLU A 300 -2.13 -23.26 26.37
C GLU A 300 -2.90 -22.18 25.61
N THR A 301 -3.67 -22.57 24.59
CA THR A 301 -4.51 -21.66 23.83
C THR A 301 -5.61 -21.06 24.70
N GLN A 302 -6.21 -21.86 25.58
CA GLN A 302 -7.25 -21.39 26.50
C GLN A 302 -6.70 -20.36 27.49
N ASP A 303 -5.52 -20.61 28.08
CA ASP A 303 -4.84 -19.67 28.97
C ASP A 303 -4.47 -18.38 28.25
N TYR A 304 -3.97 -18.47 27.02
CA TYR A 304 -3.70 -17.31 26.18
C TYR A 304 -4.98 -16.50 25.91
N LEU A 305 -6.07 -17.15 25.49
CA LEU A 305 -7.34 -16.46 25.20
C LEU A 305 -7.94 -15.84 26.46
N ASN A 306 -7.88 -16.51 27.60
CA ASN A 306 -8.32 -15.97 28.88
C ASN A 306 -7.55 -14.69 29.24
N HIS A 307 -6.23 -14.68 29.00
CA HIS A 307 -5.40 -13.50 29.23
C HIS A 307 -5.80 -12.35 28.28
N ILE A 308 -5.99 -12.63 27.00
CA ILE A 308 -6.43 -11.63 26.00
C ILE A 308 -7.84 -11.09 26.31
N HIS A 309 -8.79 -11.94 26.69
CA HIS A 309 -10.15 -11.53 27.07
C HIS A 309 -10.16 -10.70 28.35
N ARG A 310 -9.31 -11.03 29.33
CA ARG A 310 -9.18 -10.24 30.57
C ARG A 310 -8.79 -8.80 30.25
N TRP A 311 -7.71 -8.59 29.49
CA TRP A 311 -7.29 -7.24 29.14
C TRP A 311 -8.31 -6.49 28.30
N TRP A 312 -8.99 -7.19 27.38
CA TRP A 312 -10.10 -6.57 26.66
C TRP A 312 -11.22 -6.14 27.60
N SER A 313 -11.62 -6.96 28.58
CA SER A 313 -12.64 -6.56 29.55
C SER A 313 -12.25 -5.30 30.33
N GLU A 314 -10.97 -5.14 30.64
CA GLU A 314 -10.45 -3.97 31.37
C GLU A 314 -10.33 -2.72 30.47
N LEU A 315 -10.04 -2.89 29.17
CA LEU A 315 -9.71 -1.80 28.24
C LEU A 315 -10.81 -1.46 27.21
N SER A 316 -11.81 -2.32 27.05
CA SER A 316 -12.79 -2.27 25.95
C SER A 316 -13.66 -1.03 25.95
N GLY A 317 -13.87 -0.36 27.09
CA GLY A 317 -14.84 0.72 27.23
C GLY A 317 -14.75 1.79 26.14
N TYR A 318 -13.54 2.09 25.67
CA TYR A 318 -13.30 3.09 24.62
C TYR A 318 -13.12 2.52 23.21
N PHE A 319 -12.77 1.24 23.08
CA PHE A 319 -12.48 0.62 21.78
C PHE A 319 -13.66 -0.22 21.24
N ALA A 320 -14.67 -0.48 22.06
CA ALA A 320 -15.77 -1.42 21.76
C ALA A 320 -16.68 -0.98 20.59
N ASP A 321 -16.80 0.31 20.31
CA ASP A 321 -17.57 0.85 19.17
C ASP A 321 -16.74 0.93 17.88
N ARG A 322 -15.44 0.62 17.95
CA ARG A 322 -14.49 0.74 16.84
C ARG A 322 -14.21 -0.58 16.13
N LEU A 323 -14.93 -1.65 16.44
CA LEU A 323 -14.68 -2.97 15.85
C LEU A 323 -14.76 -2.90 14.33
N ILE A 324 -13.72 -3.38 13.65
CA ILE A 324 -13.72 -3.65 12.22
C ILE A 324 -14.65 -4.85 12.04
N PRO A 325 -15.78 -4.71 11.33
CA PRO A 325 -16.71 -5.83 11.28
C PRO A 325 -16.13 -7.02 10.51
N PRO A 326 -16.59 -8.25 10.80
CA PRO A 326 -15.93 -9.49 10.37
C PRO A 326 -15.66 -9.52 8.88
N THR A 327 -14.44 -9.90 8.51
CA THR A 327 -14.03 -10.02 7.11
C THR A 327 -13.01 -11.14 6.91
N ARG A 328 -13.24 -11.98 5.89
CA ARG A 328 -12.29 -13.04 5.50
C ARG A 328 -11.02 -12.49 4.85
N ARG A 329 -11.00 -11.20 4.47
CA ARG A 329 -9.86 -10.57 3.79
C ARG A 329 -8.58 -10.50 4.60
N TRP A 330 -8.70 -10.47 5.93
CA TRP A 330 -7.55 -10.60 6.82
C TRP A 330 -6.64 -11.78 6.41
N PHE A 331 -7.21 -12.89 5.94
CA PHE A 331 -6.45 -14.09 5.60
C PHE A 331 -6.33 -14.37 4.09
N SER A 332 -6.95 -13.56 3.22
CA SER A 332 -7.03 -13.83 1.79
C SER A 332 -5.67 -13.78 1.10
N GLY A 333 -5.26 -14.89 0.47
CA GLY A 333 -3.99 -14.99 -0.27
C GLY A 333 -2.74 -14.91 0.62
N ILE A 334 -2.87 -15.13 1.94
CA ILE A 334 -1.77 -15.08 2.90
C ILE A 334 -1.37 -16.49 3.34
N ARG A 335 -0.07 -16.76 3.44
CA ARG A 335 0.45 -18.01 4.00
C ARG A 335 0.42 -17.98 5.54
N PRO A 336 0.22 -19.11 6.25
CA PRO A 336 0.06 -19.14 7.71
C PRO A 336 1.09 -18.36 8.55
N PRO A 337 2.41 -18.38 8.22
CA PRO A 337 3.40 -17.56 8.95
C PRO A 337 3.19 -16.05 8.89
N ASN A 338 2.36 -15.58 7.96
CA ASN A 338 2.08 -14.17 7.70
C ASN A 338 0.68 -13.75 8.15
N PHE A 339 -0.07 -14.63 8.82
CA PHE A 339 -1.42 -14.34 9.26
C PHE A 339 -1.50 -13.08 10.14
N PRO A 340 -2.57 -12.28 10.02
CA PRO A 340 -2.66 -11.00 10.75
C PRO A 340 -2.62 -11.16 12.25
N THR A 341 -3.25 -12.20 12.81
CA THR A 341 -3.25 -12.46 14.26
C THR A 341 -1.83 -12.50 14.82
N ARG A 342 -0.95 -13.29 14.17
CA ARG A 342 0.48 -13.35 14.48
C ARG A 342 1.20 -12.01 14.30
N ARG A 343 0.88 -11.28 13.24
CA ARG A 343 1.48 -9.97 12.96
C ARG A 343 1.08 -8.92 14.00
N LEU A 344 -0.16 -8.93 14.49
CA LEU A 344 -0.64 -8.05 15.56
C LEU A 344 0.06 -8.37 16.88
N GLY A 345 0.28 -9.64 17.22
CA GLY A 345 1.13 -10.00 18.36
C GLY A 345 2.57 -9.51 18.19
N GLY A 346 3.12 -9.53 16.95
CA GLY A 346 4.40 -8.93 16.63
C GLY A 346 4.45 -7.42 16.83
N ILE A 347 3.40 -6.70 16.41
CA ILE A 347 3.27 -5.24 16.58
C ILE A 347 3.18 -4.87 18.05
N ALA A 348 2.38 -5.60 18.84
CA ALA A 348 2.24 -5.34 20.26
C ALA A 348 3.58 -5.43 21.01
N ARG A 349 4.39 -6.44 20.66
CA ARG A 349 5.77 -6.57 21.15
C ARG A 349 6.66 -5.44 20.65
N LEU A 350 6.64 -5.18 19.34
CA LEU A 350 7.44 -4.12 18.73
C LEU A 350 7.20 -2.76 19.39
N LEU A 351 5.94 -2.35 19.59
CA LEU A 351 5.62 -1.07 20.23
C LEU A 351 6.17 -0.99 21.66
N THR A 352 6.08 -2.09 22.40
CA THR A 352 6.63 -2.19 23.75
C THR A 352 8.16 -2.08 23.75
N ASP A 353 8.84 -2.81 22.85
CA ASP A 353 10.30 -2.81 22.73
C ASP A 353 10.85 -1.44 22.28
N LEU A 354 10.06 -0.67 21.52
CA LEU A 354 10.38 0.69 21.08
C LEU A 354 10.08 1.78 22.12
N ASP A 355 9.56 1.39 23.29
CA ASP A 355 9.10 2.30 24.35
C ASP A 355 8.21 3.43 23.80
N PHE A 356 7.17 3.04 23.07
CA PHE A 356 6.31 3.96 22.33
C PHE A 356 5.74 5.11 23.18
N ARG A 357 5.59 4.89 24.51
CA ARG A 357 5.11 5.90 25.47
C ARG A 357 6.02 7.13 25.59
N ARG A 358 7.32 7.00 25.27
CA ARG A 358 8.28 8.12 25.29
C ARG A 358 8.43 8.85 23.95
N GLY A 359 7.70 8.42 22.94
CA GLY A 359 7.73 8.98 21.60
C GLY A 359 8.46 8.09 20.61
N LEU A 360 7.79 7.70 19.53
CA LEU A 360 8.40 6.84 18.51
C LEU A 360 9.43 7.62 17.68
N VAL A 361 9.04 8.78 17.15
CA VAL A 361 9.88 9.56 16.22
C VAL A 361 11.16 10.03 16.92
N SER A 362 11.04 10.56 18.13
CA SER A 362 12.19 11.04 18.94
C SER A 362 13.14 9.89 19.30
N ASN A 363 12.62 8.71 19.65
CA ASN A 363 13.43 7.54 19.93
C ASN A 363 14.27 7.12 18.72
N PHE A 364 13.68 7.10 17.52
CA PHE A 364 14.42 6.75 16.31
C PHE A 364 15.37 7.87 15.84
N ALA A 365 15.01 9.13 15.99
CA ALA A 365 15.91 10.26 15.69
C ALA A 365 17.22 10.14 16.48
N ARG A 366 17.13 9.87 17.78
CA ARG A 366 18.29 9.61 18.65
C ARG A 366 19.11 8.40 18.22
N ARG A 367 18.48 7.33 17.71
CA ARG A 367 19.21 6.16 17.15
C ARG A 367 19.98 6.53 15.89
N VAL A 368 19.41 7.39 15.04
CA VAL A 368 20.11 7.91 13.85
C VAL A 368 21.26 8.82 14.24
N GLU A 369 21.12 9.69 15.23
CA GLU A 369 22.22 10.50 15.76
C GLU A 369 23.37 9.63 16.28
N GLN A 370 23.07 8.53 16.97
CA GLN A 370 24.08 7.55 17.41
C GLN A 370 24.77 6.85 16.25
N ALA A 371 24.06 6.56 15.16
CA ALA A 371 24.64 6.01 13.94
C ALA A 371 25.52 7.05 13.21
N MET A 372 25.11 8.31 13.19
CA MET A 372 25.87 9.43 12.65
C MET A 372 27.18 9.66 13.41
N ALA A 373 27.14 9.61 14.75
CA ALA A 373 28.30 9.79 15.60
C ALA A 373 29.40 8.73 15.35
N ARG A 374 29.02 7.54 14.88
CA ARG A 374 29.96 6.47 14.46
C ARG A 374 30.64 6.74 13.11
N ASN A 375 30.22 7.80 12.41
CA ASN A 375 30.82 8.34 11.19
C ASN A 375 31.11 7.29 10.10
N PRO A 376 30.08 6.59 9.58
CA PRO A 376 30.25 5.61 8.52
C PRO A 376 30.79 6.27 7.23
N LYS A 377 31.83 5.67 6.65
CA LYS A 377 32.51 6.18 5.46
C LYS A 377 32.29 5.32 4.23
N THR A 378 32.24 4.00 4.40
CA THR A 378 32.16 3.05 3.28
C THR A 378 30.75 2.48 3.10
N SER A 379 30.47 1.94 1.91
CA SER A 379 29.23 1.20 1.64
C SER A 379 28.98 0.08 2.65
N LYS A 380 30.04 -0.59 3.12
CA LYS A 380 29.96 -1.65 4.14
C LYS A 380 29.54 -1.09 5.50
N ASP A 381 30.03 0.09 5.88
CA ASP A 381 29.63 0.74 7.14
C ASP A 381 28.15 1.11 7.10
N PHE A 382 27.66 1.71 6.00
CA PHE A 382 26.25 2.05 5.85
C PHE A 382 25.35 0.81 5.93
N LYS A 383 25.72 -0.29 5.26
CA LYS A 383 24.97 -1.54 5.35
C LYS A 383 24.91 -2.08 6.79
N ARG A 384 25.98 -1.93 7.57
CA ARG A 384 25.99 -2.30 8.99
C ARG A 384 25.04 -1.43 9.80
N GLU A 385 25.04 -0.11 9.60
CA GLU A 385 24.12 0.80 10.29
C GLU A 385 22.66 0.51 9.92
N ILE A 386 22.37 0.25 8.64
CA ILE A 386 21.04 -0.17 8.18
C ILE A 386 20.59 -1.46 8.88
N ALA A 387 21.45 -2.49 8.91
CA ALA A 387 21.12 -3.75 9.56
C ALA A 387 20.84 -3.57 11.06
N GLN A 388 21.60 -2.72 11.75
CA GLN A 388 21.37 -2.43 13.16
C GLN A 388 20.10 -1.61 13.42
N LEU A 389 19.73 -0.71 12.52
CA LEU A 389 18.44 -0.02 12.62
C LEU A 389 17.29 -0.98 12.31
N ALA A 390 17.45 -1.90 11.38
CA ALA A 390 16.45 -2.90 11.03
C ALA A 390 16.19 -3.87 12.21
N THR A 391 17.23 -4.26 12.97
CA THR A 391 17.05 -5.17 14.11
C THR A 391 16.16 -4.61 15.22
N LEU A 392 15.95 -3.28 15.28
CA LEU A 392 14.99 -2.64 16.18
C LEU A 392 13.53 -3.04 15.85
N PHE A 393 13.27 -3.45 14.61
CA PHE A 393 11.96 -3.90 14.15
C PHE A 393 11.79 -5.42 14.22
N GLU A 394 12.81 -6.16 14.65
CA GLU A 394 12.69 -7.60 14.91
C GLU A 394 12.04 -7.82 16.28
N ALA A 395 10.74 -8.08 16.30
CA ALA A 395 10.02 -8.40 17.54
C ALA A 395 10.50 -9.75 18.13
N LYS A 396 11.30 -9.68 19.19
CA LYS A 396 11.91 -10.83 19.89
C LYS A 396 11.27 -10.98 21.27
N GLY A 397 10.66 -12.13 21.55
CA GLY A 397 10.07 -12.39 22.87
C GLY A 397 9.29 -13.69 22.95
N ALA A 398 8.84 -14.02 24.16
CA ALA A 398 7.85 -15.08 24.38
C ALA A 398 6.48 -14.60 23.89
N SER A 399 5.81 -15.43 23.10
CA SER A 399 4.47 -15.18 22.57
C SER A 399 3.88 -16.52 22.15
N TYR A 400 2.57 -16.69 22.35
CA TYR A 400 1.79 -17.78 21.79
C TYR A 400 2.06 -17.96 20.29
N TRP A 401 2.11 -16.84 19.57
CA TRP A 401 2.38 -16.82 18.15
C TRP A 401 3.79 -17.24 17.79
N LYS A 402 4.72 -17.50 18.71
CA LYS A 402 6.06 -17.97 18.32
C LYS A 402 6.00 -19.36 17.68
N GLN A 403 5.05 -20.19 18.11
CA GLN A 403 4.85 -21.56 17.61
C GLN A 403 3.47 -21.77 17.00
N HIS A 404 2.49 -20.89 17.20
CA HIS A 404 1.16 -21.03 16.58
C HIS A 404 0.97 -20.14 15.35
N TYR A 405 0.26 -20.66 14.34
CA TYR A 405 -0.23 -19.87 13.20
C TYR A 405 -1.70 -19.46 13.38
N THR A 406 -2.48 -20.32 14.02
CA THR A 406 -3.91 -20.14 14.31
C THR A 406 -4.20 -20.59 15.73
N PHE A 407 -5.30 -20.11 16.31
CA PHE A 407 -5.76 -20.53 17.63
C PHE A 407 -6.06 -22.04 17.65
N GLY A 408 -5.48 -22.75 18.62
CA GLY A 408 -5.59 -24.21 18.77
C GLY A 408 -5.02 -25.02 17.61
N GLY A 409 -4.30 -24.36 16.70
CA GLY A 409 -3.61 -25.03 15.60
C GLY A 409 -2.39 -25.79 16.12
N LYS A 410 -2.00 -26.87 15.42
CA LYS A 410 -0.80 -27.63 15.75
C LYS A 410 0.43 -26.69 15.82
N PRO A 411 1.25 -26.77 16.89
CA PRO A 411 2.46 -25.98 16.99
C PRO A 411 3.42 -26.24 15.81
N ALA A 412 4.07 -25.19 15.34
CA ALA A 412 5.13 -25.25 14.35
C ALA A 412 6.33 -26.01 14.93
N PRO A 413 7.02 -26.82 14.11
CA PRO A 413 8.13 -27.68 14.59
C PRO A 413 9.32 -26.87 15.09
N ARG A 414 9.45 -25.60 14.69
CA ARG A 414 10.49 -24.69 15.16
C ARG A 414 9.87 -23.34 15.53
N PRO A 415 10.31 -22.71 16.63
CA PRO A 415 9.91 -21.36 16.96
C PRO A 415 10.28 -20.38 15.84
N MET A 416 9.38 -19.47 15.50
CA MET A 416 9.56 -18.48 14.44
C MET A 416 9.53 -17.06 15.00
N GLN A 417 10.28 -16.15 14.40
CA GLN A 417 10.19 -14.72 14.72
C GLN A 417 8.82 -14.16 14.28
N LEU A 418 8.26 -13.23 15.06
CA LEU A 418 6.98 -12.60 14.72
C LEU A 418 7.13 -11.59 13.58
N ILE A 419 8.25 -10.87 13.57
CA ILE A 419 8.69 -9.98 12.50
C ILE A 419 10.11 -10.38 12.13
N GLY A 420 10.29 -10.90 10.91
CA GLY A 420 11.61 -11.28 10.39
C GLY A 420 12.33 -10.12 9.69
N ALA A 421 13.60 -10.35 9.35
CA ALA A 421 14.51 -9.37 8.75
C ALA A 421 13.92 -8.64 7.53
N ASP A 422 13.39 -9.36 6.54
CA ASP A 422 12.81 -8.74 5.32
C ASP A 422 11.68 -7.73 5.65
N ARG A 423 10.85 -8.06 6.64
CA ARG A 423 9.75 -7.17 7.07
C ARG A 423 10.29 -5.99 7.85
N ALA A 424 11.27 -6.22 8.73
CA ALA A 424 11.94 -5.18 9.48
C ALA A 424 12.62 -4.15 8.55
N GLU A 425 13.33 -4.61 7.52
CA GLU A 425 13.93 -3.74 6.49
C GLU A 425 12.86 -2.98 5.69
N SER A 426 11.75 -3.65 5.34
CA SER A 426 10.63 -2.99 4.67
C SER A 426 9.99 -1.89 5.53
N ILE A 427 9.85 -2.10 6.84
CA ILE A 427 9.35 -1.07 7.77
C ILE A 427 10.35 0.08 7.86
N LEU A 428 11.64 -0.22 8.04
CA LEU A 428 12.70 0.79 8.09
C LEU A 428 12.67 1.68 6.83
N PHE A 429 12.65 1.09 5.63
CA PHE A 429 12.70 1.86 4.39
C PHE A 429 11.40 2.59 4.06
N ASN A 430 10.24 1.95 4.25
CA ASN A 430 8.97 2.51 3.79
C ASN A 430 8.26 3.39 4.82
N ALA A 431 8.50 3.18 6.12
CA ALA A 431 7.90 3.96 7.20
C ALA A 431 8.91 4.88 7.87
N LEU A 432 10.03 4.34 8.37
CA LEU A 432 10.91 5.12 9.25
C LEU A 432 11.74 6.17 8.49
N LEU A 433 12.47 5.79 7.43
CA LEU A 433 13.36 6.73 6.73
C LEU A 433 12.62 7.96 6.16
N PRO A 434 11.45 7.84 5.51
CA PRO A 434 10.70 9.01 5.05
C PRO A 434 10.18 9.87 6.21
N MET A 435 9.76 9.26 7.32
CA MET A 435 9.33 10.01 8.50
C MET A 435 10.49 10.77 9.15
N LEU A 436 11.69 10.19 9.20
CA LEU A 436 12.88 10.86 9.72
C LEU A 436 13.40 11.95 8.79
N LEU A 437 13.27 11.81 7.47
CA LEU A 437 13.53 12.90 6.52
C LEU A 437 12.61 14.09 6.80
N LEU A 438 11.32 13.83 7.01
CA LEU A 438 10.35 14.86 7.38
C LEU A 438 10.69 15.53 8.71
N HIS A 439 11.05 14.73 9.73
CA HIS A 439 11.46 15.22 11.03
C HIS A 439 12.71 16.12 10.94
N ALA A 440 13.77 15.66 10.27
CA ALA A 440 15.00 16.44 10.08
C ALA A 440 14.74 17.80 9.42
N ARG A 441 13.84 17.85 8.44
CA ARG A 441 13.43 19.11 7.77
C ARG A 441 12.69 20.06 8.71
N ARG A 442 11.77 19.55 9.53
CA ARG A 442 11.03 20.35 10.52
C ARG A 442 11.97 20.93 11.58
N GLU A 443 12.94 20.14 12.02
CA GLU A 443 13.99 20.57 12.96
C GLU A 443 15.12 21.39 12.29
N LYS A 444 15.06 21.61 10.97
CA LYS A 444 16.11 22.27 10.17
C LYS A 444 17.50 21.64 10.34
N ASN A 445 17.55 20.32 10.58
CA ASN A 445 18.78 19.56 10.78
C ASN A 445 19.27 18.96 9.45
N GLN A 446 20.01 19.77 8.67
CA GLN A 446 20.54 19.35 7.37
C GLN A 446 21.50 18.16 7.47
N THR A 447 22.30 18.08 8.55
CA THR A 447 23.26 16.99 8.73
C THR A 447 22.56 15.65 8.89
N MET A 448 21.45 15.60 9.63
CA MET A 448 20.63 14.40 9.75
C MET A 448 19.95 14.04 8.42
N GLU A 449 19.39 15.03 7.71
CA GLU A 449 18.79 14.78 6.39
C GLU A 449 19.79 14.17 5.41
N ASP A 450 21.00 14.74 5.30
CA ASP A 450 22.05 14.24 4.41
C ASP A 450 22.49 12.83 4.79
N PHE A 451 22.57 12.53 6.09
CA PHE A 451 22.88 11.18 6.57
C PHE A 451 21.79 10.17 6.19
N ILE A 452 20.52 10.53 6.34
CA ILE A 452 19.41 9.66 5.97
C ILE A 452 19.41 9.40 4.46
N TRP A 453 19.69 10.40 3.62
CA TRP A 453 19.86 10.18 2.18
C TRP A 453 21.03 9.24 1.84
N ARG A 454 22.11 9.27 2.62
CA ARG A 454 23.21 8.30 2.48
C ARG A 454 22.79 6.89 2.88
N LEU A 455 21.94 6.73 3.90
CA LEU A 455 21.33 5.43 4.23
C LEU A 455 20.47 4.93 3.07
N VAL A 456 19.56 5.77 2.53
CA VAL A 456 18.71 5.43 1.38
C VAL A 456 19.54 4.99 0.17
N ALA A 457 20.63 5.69 -0.13
CA ALA A 457 21.49 5.39 -1.28
C ALA A 457 22.22 4.03 -1.17
N HIS A 458 22.44 3.53 0.05
CA HIS A 458 23.15 2.28 0.34
C HIS A 458 22.23 1.13 0.79
N PHE A 459 20.91 1.38 0.82
CA PHE A 459 19.93 0.42 1.32
C PHE A 459 19.90 -0.86 0.46
N PRO A 460 20.00 -2.06 1.04
CA PRO A 460 19.90 -3.31 0.30
C PRO A 460 18.52 -3.47 -0.35
N ALA A 461 18.46 -4.03 -1.54
CA ALA A 461 17.18 -4.27 -2.23
C ALA A 461 16.24 -5.12 -1.36
N LEU A 462 15.02 -4.63 -1.20
CA LEU A 462 13.93 -5.37 -0.59
C LEU A 462 13.46 -6.49 -1.54
N PRO A 463 12.71 -7.49 -1.04
CA PRO A 463 12.18 -8.56 -1.89
C PRO A 463 11.39 -8.02 -3.08
N ASP A 464 11.71 -8.53 -4.28
CA ASP A 464 11.04 -8.15 -5.52
C ASP A 464 9.53 -8.40 -5.47
N ASN A 465 8.77 -7.49 -6.06
CA ASN A 465 7.33 -7.66 -6.26
C ASN A 465 6.97 -7.76 -7.75
N ALA A 466 5.68 -7.93 -8.03
CA ALA A 466 5.23 -8.11 -9.41
C ALA A 466 5.56 -6.91 -10.30
N ILE A 467 5.48 -5.68 -9.77
CA ILE A 467 5.82 -4.44 -10.49
C ILE A 467 7.31 -4.35 -10.76
N THR A 468 8.19 -4.61 -9.78
CA THR A 468 9.65 -4.53 -10.01
C THR A 468 10.09 -5.58 -11.03
N LYS A 469 9.57 -6.80 -10.95
CA LYS A 469 9.82 -7.86 -11.94
C LYS A 469 9.32 -7.46 -13.33
N PHE A 470 8.09 -6.97 -13.42
CA PHE A 470 7.48 -6.50 -14.65
C PHE A 470 8.30 -5.38 -15.29
N MET A 471 8.61 -4.31 -14.55
CA MET A 471 9.34 -3.16 -15.08
C MET A 471 10.78 -3.50 -15.48
N ARG A 472 11.46 -4.36 -14.71
CA ARG A 472 12.80 -4.83 -15.07
C ARG A 472 12.79 -5.53 -16.41
N HIS A 473 11.86 -6.46 -16.59
CA HIS A 473 11.70 -7.16 -17.87
C HIS A 473 11.25 -6.21 -18.98
N ARG A 474 10.31 -5.31 -18.69
CA ARG A 474 9.74 -4.39 -19.69
C ARG A 474 10.75 -3.40 -20.24
N LEU A 475 11.64 -2.87 -19.40
CA LEU A 475 12.65 -1.88 -19.77
C LEU A 475 13.94 -2.51 -20.30
N PHE A 476 14.38 -3.63 -19.73
CA PHE A 476 15.72 -4.18 -19.98
C PHE A 476 15.71 -5.61 -20.53
N GLY A 477 14.55 -6.25 -20.62
CA GLY A 477 14.45 -7.65 -21.00
C GLY A 477 15.04 -8.60 -19.96
N PRO A 478 15.19 -9.89 -20.31
CA PRO A 478 15.67 -10.92 -19.40
C PRO A 478 17.17 -10.80 -19.07
N ALA A 479 17.96 -10.17 -19.94
CA ALA A 479 19.40 -9.99 -19.75
C ALA A 479 19.74 -8.91 -18.71
N GLY A 480 18.79 -8.05 -18.36
CA GLY A 480 19.04 -6.91 -17.48
C GLY A 480 19.91 -5.83 -18.15
N HIS A 481 20.52 -4.96 -17.34
CA HIS A 481 21.34 -3.86 -17.84
C HIS A 481 22.48 -3.56 -16.87
N ASP A 482 23.73 -3.69 -17.33
CA ASP A 482 24.94 -3.67 -16.48
C ASP A 482 25.17 -2.36 -15.74
N ALA A 483 24.61 -1.25 -16.23
CA ALA A 483 24.72 0.05 -15.57
C ALA A 483 23.99 0.12 -14.21
N PHE A 484 23.15 -0.86 -13.87
CA PHE A 484 22.32 -0.82 -12.66
C PHE A 484 22.66 -1.95 -11.68
N ASN A 485 22.89 -1.56 -10.43
CA ASN A 485 22.98 -2.50 -9.33
C ASN A 485 21.60 -2.71 -8.68
N PHE A 486 20.83 -3.67 -9.19
CA PHE A 486 19.52 -4.06 -8.62
C PHE A 486 19.60 -4.71 -7.23
N ARG A 487 20.79 -4.77 -6.61
CA ARG A 487 20.94 -5.13 -5.19
C ARG A 487 20.75 -3.93 -4.25
N LEU A 488 20.45 -2.74 -4.79
CA LEU A 488 20.14 -1.54 -4.02
C LEU A 488 18.67 -1.15 -4.18
N GLU A 489 18.00 -0.85 -3.07
CA GLU A 489 16.56 -0.56 -3.06
C GLU A 489 16.20 0.69 -3.86
N LYS A 490 17.12 1.66 -4.00
CA LYS A 490 16.89 2.83 -4.85
C LYS A 490 16.51 2.46 -6.30
N GLN A 491 17.03 1.35 -6.83
CA GLN A 491 16.67 0.91 -8.19
C GLN A 491 15.23 0.40 -8.25
N ASN A 492 14.78 -0.33 -7.23
CA ASN A 492 13.39 -0.74 -7.10
C ASN A 492 12.46 0.49 -7.00
N GLN A 493 12.84 1.49 -6.20
CA GLN A 493 12.07 2.74 -6.07
C GLN A 493 11.98 3.52 -7.39
N ALA A 494 13.04 3.56 -8.19
CA ALA A 494 12.99 4.15 -9.53
C ALA A 494 12.02 3.42 -10.45
N LEU A 495 12.06 2.08 -10.47
CA LEU A 495 11.15 1.26 -11.27
C LEU A 495 9.68 1.49 -10.88
N PHE A 496 9.39 1.58 -9.58
CA PHE A 496 8.05 1.92 -9.09
C PHE A 496 7.59 3.30 -9.56
N HIS A 497 8.47 4.29 -9.46
CA HIS A 497 8.14 5.65 -9.88
C HIS A 497 7.81 5.72 -11.37
N ILE A 498 8.65 5.11 -12.21
CA ILE A 498 8.45 5.05 -13.66
C ILE A 498 7.20 4.24 -14.00
N PHE A 499 6.93 3.15 -13.28
CA PHE A 499 5.69 2.39 -13.44
C PHE A 499 4.47 3.27 -13.21
N HIS A 500 4.43 4.01 -12.10
CA HIS A 500 3.31 4.88 -11.77
C HIS A 500 3.14 6.00 -12.80
N ASP A 501 4.23 6.68 -13.16
CA ASP A 501 4.17 7.81 -14.08
C ASP A 501 3.80 7.41 -15.52
N CYS A 502 4.17 6.19 -15.94
CA CYS A 502 4.06 5.77 -17.35
C CYS A 502 3.13 4.58 -17.57
N CYS A 503 3.25 3.51 -16.80
CA CYS A 503 2.58 2.23 -17.08
C CYS A 503 1.24 2.07 -16.35
N ASN A 504 1.10 2.67 -15.16
CA ASN A 504 -0.11 2.56 -14.34
C ASN A 504 -1.26 3.42 -14.89
N ASN A 505 -0.94 4.64 -15.33
CA ASN A 505 -1.90 5.64 -15.78
C ASN A 505 -2.29 5.52 -17.27
N ASN A 506 -2.02 4.38 -17.90
CA ASN A 506 -2.36 4.11 -19.30
C ASN A 506 -2.93 2.69 -19.42
N ALA A 507 -3.58 2.35 -20.53
CA ALA A 507 -4.21 1.04 -20.80
C ALA A 507 -3.24 -0.18 -20.79
N ARG A 508 -2.00 -0.05 -20.27
CA ARG A 508 -0.94 -1.07 -20.14
C ARG A 508 -0.44 -1.67 -21.47
N THR A 509 -1.10 -1.39 -22.60
CA THR A 509 -0.74 -1.83 -23.96
C THR A 509 0.36 -1.01 -24.63
N CYS A 510 0.91 0.00 -23.93
CA CYS A 510 1.87 0.98 -24.47
C CYS A 510 1.32 1.93 -25.56
N ASP A 511 0.12 1.72 -26.10
CA ASP A 511 -0.45 2.57 -27.16
C ASP A 511 -0.62 4.03 -26.72
N ASP A 512 -0.95 4.21 -25.45
CA ASP A 512 -1.16 5.51 -24.82
C ASP A 512 -0.02 5.93 -23.92
N CYS A 513 1.03 5.10 -23.83
CA CYS A 513 2.14 5.34 -22.94
C CYS A 513 2.92 6.58 -23.35
N VAL A 514 2.99 7.57 -22.46
CA VAL A 514 3.78 8.79 -22.67
C VAL A 514 5.24 8.46 -22.99
N PHE A 515 5.81 7.44 -22.37
CA PHE A 515 7.17 6.99 -22.70
C PHE A 515 7.31 6.54 -24.17
N PHE A 516 6.25 6.00 -24.79
CA PHE A 516 6.27 5.47 -26.15
C PHE A 516 5.72 6.42 -27.22
N ARG A 517 4.64 7.17 -26.96
CA ARG A 517 4.16 8.19 -27.91
C ARG A 517 5.20 9.29 -28.17
N VAL A 518 6.15 9.45 -27.26
CA VAL A 518 7.34 10.32 -27.39
C VAL A 518 8.45 9.68 -28.25
N VAL A 519 8.42 8.35 -28.47
CA VAL A 519 9.42 7.57 -29.23
C VAL A 519 9.04 7.40 -30.71
N GLU A 520 7.74 7.40 -31.05
CA GLU A 520 7.26 7.22 -32.44
C GLU A 520 6.59 8.46 -33.06
N GLY A 521 6.48 9.57 -32.33
CA GLY A 521 5.92 10.84 -32.84
C GLY A 521 6.82 11.55 -33.84
#